data_AF-K1YW21-F1
#
_entry.id   AF-K1YW21-F1
#
_cell.length_a   1.000
_cell.length_b   1.000
_cell.length_c   1.000
_cell.angle_alpha   90.00
_cell.angle_beta   90.00
_cell.angle_gamma   90.00
#
_symmetry.space_group_name_H-M   'P 1'
#
loop_
_entity.id
_entity.type
_entity.pdbx_description
1 polymer ?
#
loop_
_entity_poly.entity_id
_entity_poly.type
_entity_poly.pdbx_seq_one_letter_code
_entity_poly.pdbx_strand_id
1 'polypeptide(L)' 'MTFAPPKKASKVQTGKRHGKWLLLKTKKVLDSVSLQYDKEGNATGLSHFSSPITGEYKGRKVYSVNKSAKKIQTVRA' A
#
# COMPACT_ATOMS: atom_id res chain seq x y z
N MET A 1 36.98 21.41 -16.43
CA MET A 1 35.51 21.25 -16.38
C MET A 1 35.07 21.53 -14.95
N THR A 2 34.34 22.62 -14.71
CA THR A 2 33.88 23.01 -13.37
C THR A 2 32.57 22.28 -13.02
N PHE A 3 32.50 21.74 -11.80
CA PHE A 3 31.38 20.96 -11.29
C PHE A 3 30.11 21.81 -10.99
N ALA A 4 30.25 23.14 -11.02
CA ALA A 4 29.17 24.06 -10.67
C ALA A 4 28.34 24.48 -11.89
N PRO A 5 27.02 24.69 -11.72
CA PRO A 5 26.16 25.17 -12.79
C PRO A 5 26.59 26.58 -13.24
N PRO A 6 26.65 26.85 -14.55
CA PRO A 6 27.16 28.11 -15.08
C PRO A 6 26.23 29.30 -14.80
N LYS A 7 24.94 29.05 -14.52
CA LYS A 7 23.92 30.07 -14.24
C LYS A 7 22.94 29.60 -13.18
N LYS A 8 22.41 30.55 -12.41
CA LYS A 8 21.31 30.32 -11.46
C LYS A 8 20.05 29.90 -12.23
N ALA A 9 19.38 28.87 -11.76
CA ALA A 9 18.09 28.46 -12.31
C ALA A 9 17.01 29.52 -12.05
N SER A 10 16.14 29.75 -13.04
CA SER A 10 15.03 30.69 -12.88
C SER A 10 13.99 30.17 -11.89
N LYS A 11 13.18 31.08 -11.33
CA LYS A 11 12.07 30.73 -10.43
C LYS A 11 11.08 29.78 -11.12
N VAL A 12 10.80 30.02 -12.40
CA VAL A 12 9.90 29.20 -13.23
C VAL A 12 10.46 27.78 -13.41
N GLN A 13 11.74 27.64 -13.75
CA GLN A 13 12.36 26.33 -13.95
C GLN A 13 12.41 25.52 -12.64
N THR A 14 12.72 26.19 -11.53
CA THR A 14 12.71 25.58 -10.20
C THR A 14 11.29 25.12 -9.81
N GLY A 15 10.27 25.94 -10.06
CA GLY A 15 8.86 25.60 -9.81
C GLY A 15 8.41 24.38 -10.61
N LYS A 16 8.69 24.34 -11.92
CA LYS A 16 8.38 23.19 -12.78
C LYS A 16 9.03 21.90 -12.27
N ARG A 17 10.30 21.96 -11.85
CA ARG A 17 11.03 20.80 -11.31
C ARG A 17 10.38 20.27 -10.04
N HIS A 18 10.06 21.14 -9.07
CA HIS A 18 9.45 20.71 -7.82
C HIS A 18 8.03 20.18 -8.03
N GLY A 19 7.24 20.80 -8.91
CA GLY A 19 5.90 20.29 -9.26
C GLY A 19 5.96 18.89 -9.89
N LYS A 20 6.91 18.66 -10.81
CA LYS A 20 7.09 17.33 -11.41
C LYS A 20 7.56 16.29 -10.40
N TRP A 21 8.48 16.67 -9.51
CA TRP A 21 8.93 15.80 -8.42
C TRP A 21 7.78 15.40 -7.50
N LEU A 22 6.94 16.36 -7.10
CA LEU A 22 5.77 16.10 -6.26
C LEU A 22 4.82 15.12 -6.94
N LEU A 23 4.48 15.34 -8.21
CA LEU A 23 3.62 14.45 -8.98
C LEU A 23 4.18 13.02 -9.07
N LEU A 24 5.49 12.88 -9.28
CA LEU A 24 6.12 11.55 -9.31
C LEU A 24 6.09 10.88 -7.93
N LYS A 25 6.31 11.65 -6.86
CA LYS A 25 6.28 11.11 -5.51
C LYS A 25 4.86 10.70 -5.11
N THR A 26 3.84 11.49 -5.42
CA THR A 26 2.45 11.15 -5.14
C THR A 26 1.99 9.93 -5.93
N LYS A 27 2.36 9.82 -7.21
CA LYS A 27 2.12 8.59 -8.00
C LYS A 27 2.77 7.37 -7.36
N LYS A 28 4.04 7.45 -6.98
CA LYS A 28 4.73 6.35 -6.30
C LYS A 28 4.07 5.95 -4.97
N VAL A 29 3.50 6.89 -4.23
CA VAL A 29 2.78 6.60 -2.99
C VAL A 29 1.44 5.93 -3.29
N LEU A 30 0.70 6.43 -4.28
CA LEU A 30 -0.53 5.79 -4.73
C LEU A 30 -0.29 4.34 -5.18
N ASP A 31 0.78 4.13 -5.96
CA ASP A 31 1.16 2.83 -6.50
C ASP A 31 1.98 1.99 -5.49
N SER A 32 2.25 2.50 -4.28
CA SER A 32 3.11 1.81 -3.30
C SER A 32 2.44 0.59 -2.69
N VAL A 33 1.11 0.57 -2.70
CA VAL A 33 0.31 -0.51 -2.11
C VAL A 33 -0.33 -1.28 -3.25
N SER A 34 0.14 -2.50 -3.46
CA SER A 34 -0.52 -3.45 -4.35
C SER A 34 -1.47 -4.31 -3.49
N LEU A 35 -2.73 -4.41 -3.91
CA LEU A 35 -3.78 -5.11 -3.18
C LEU A 35 -4.11 -6.45 -3.85
N GLN A 36 -4.50 -7.43 -3.05
CA GLN A 36 -5.12 -8.67 -3.51
C GLN A 36 -6.63 -8.48 -3.57
N TYR A 37 -7.24 -8.91 -4.67
CA TYR A 37 -8.68 -8.85 -4.87
C TYR A 37 -9.30 -10.26 -4.84
N ASP A 38 -10.54 -10.37 -4.37
CA ASP A 38 -11.33 -11.60 -4.51
C ASP A 38 -11.94 -11.74 -5.93
N LYS A 39 -12.71 -12.81 -6.15
CA LYS A 39 -13.43 -13.04 -7.42
C LYS A 39 -14.54 -12.02 -7.68
N GLU A 40 -14.99 -11.30 -6.66
CA GLU A 40 -16.06 -10.30 -6.73
C GLU A 40 -15.51 -8.89 -6.93
N GLY A 41 -14.18 -8.72 -6.87
CA GLY A 41 -13.49 -7.45 -7.06
C GLY A 41 -13.21 -6.66 -5.78
N ASN A 42 -13.47 -7.21 -4.59
CA ASN A 42 -13.20 -6.55 -3.31
C ASN A 42 -11.74 -6.75 -2.88
N ALA A 43 -11.13 -5.71 -2.31
CA ALA A 43 -9.78 -5.79 -1.76
C ALA A 43 -9.78 -6.65 -0.47
N THR A 44 -9.05 -7.77 -0.49
CA THR A 44 -8.98 -8.73 0.62
C THR A 44 -7.70 -8.64 1.45
N GLY A 45 -6.69 -7.90 0.98
CA GLY A 45 -5.43 -7.73 1.68
C GLY A 45 -4.34 -7.11 0.80
N LEU A 46 -3.12 -7.07 1.33
CA LEU A 46 -1.92 -6.69 0.57
C LEU A 46 -1.54 -7.81 -0.40
N SER A 47 -1.09 -7.45 -1.59
CA SER A 47 -0.54 -8.42 -2.53
C SER A 47 0.74 -9.05 -1.95
N HIS A 48 0.98 -10.31 -2.30
CA HIS A 48 2.07 -11.14 -1.77
C HIS A 48 1.96 -11.59 -0.31
N PHE A 49 0.91 -11.19 0.42
CA PHE A 49 0.62 -11.70 1.76
C PHE A 49 -0.67 -12.52 1.77
N SER A 50 -0.81 -13.40 2.75
CA SER A 50 -2.10 -14.07 3.01
C SER A 50 -3.15 -13.06 3.46
N SER A 51 -4.37 -13.14 2.92
CA SER A 51 -5.46 -12.26 3.32
C SER A 51 -5.77 -12.44 4.81
N PRO A 52 -5.79 -11.36 5.62
CA PRO A 52 -6.17 -11.45 7.02
C PRO A 52 -7.65 -11.78 7.23
N ILE A 53 -8.49 -11.60 6.20
CA ILE A 53 -9.94 -11.79 6.24
C ILE A 53 -10.29 -13.25 5.93
N THR A 54 -9.74 -13.80 4.84
CA THR A 54 -10.06 -15.16 4.39
C THR A 54 -9.01 -16.20 4.83
N GLY A 55 -7.80 -15.76 5.16
CA GLY A 55 -6.66 -16.65 5.44
C GLY A 55 -6.08 -17.28 4.18
N GLU A 56 -6.45 -16.76 3.00
CA GLU A 56 -6.10 -17.33 1.71
C GLU A 56 -4.95 -16.57 1.05
N TYR A 57 -4.10 -17.32 0.34
CA TYR A 57 -3.05 -16.81 -0.52
C TYR A 57 -3.10 -17.53 -1.87
N LYS A 58 -3.25 -16.78 -2.97
CA LYS A 58 -3.37 -17.35 -4.33
C LYS A 58 -4.43 -18.46 -4.45
N GLY A 59 -5.59 -18.27 -3.81
CA GLY A 59 -6.70 -19.23 -3.82
C GLY A 59 -6.47 -20.50 -2.99
N ARG A 60 -5.39 -20.57 -2.21
CA ARG A 60 -5.13 -21.65 -1.26
C ARG A 60 -5.31 -21.15 0.16
N LYS A 61 -5.98 -21.93 0.99
CA LYS A 61 -6.14 -21.61 2.41
C LYS A 61 -4.83 -21.89 3.15
N VAL A 62 -4.21 -20.83 3.67
CA VAL A 62 -2.94 -20.90 4.41
C VAL A 62 -3.21 -21.14 5.89
N TYR A 63 -4.20 -20.46 6.47
CA TYR A 63 -4.64 -20.68 7.84
C TYR A 63 -6.14 -20.42 7.98
N SER A 64 -6.75 -21.02 9.01
CA SER A 64 -8.10 -20.65 9.43
C SER A 64 -8.04 -19.33 10.18
N VAL A 65 -8.65 -18.29 9.63
CA VAL A 65 -8.90 -17.05 10.39
C VAL A 65 -9.91 -17.39 11.47
N ASN A 66 -9.45 -17.50 12.71
CA ASN A 66 -10.34 -17.62 13.86
C ASN A 66 -11.12 -16.31 13.95
N LYS A 67 -12.34 -16.29 13.40
CA LYS A 67 -13.33 -15.25 13.68
C LYS A 67 -13.50 -15.25 15.20
N SER A 68 -12.93 -14.25 15.87
CA SER A 68 -13.11 -13.90 17.29
C SER A 68 -13.56 -15.07 18.16
N ALA A 69 -12.63 -15.64 18.94
CA ALA A 69 -12.94 -16.56 20.03
C ALA A 69 -14.28 -16.16 20.67
N LYS A 70 -15.27 -17.08 20.63
CA LYS A 70 -16.60 -16.85 21.22
C LYS A 70 -16.39 -16.18 22.57
N LYS A 71 -16.96 -14.98 22.73
CA LYS A 71 -16.96 -14.18 23.97
C LYS A 71 -17.09 -15.15 25.15
N ILE A 72 -16.05 -15.22 26.00
CA ILE A 72 -16.03 -16.09 27.18
C ILE A 72 -17.33 -15.85 27.93
N GLN A 73 -18.26 -16.81 27.89
CA GLN A 73 -19.46 -16.77 28.70
C GLN A 73 -19.03 -17.29 30.06
N THR A 74 -18.82 -16.37 31.00
CA THR A 74 -18.63 -16.72 32.41
C THR A 74 -19.90 -17.42 32.89
N VAL A 75 -19.87 -18.75 32.97
CA VAL A 75 -20.91 -19.50 33.67
C VAL A 75 -20.61 -19.33 35.16
N ARG A 76 -21.46 -18.59 35.88
CA ARG A 76 -21.42 -18.57 37.35
C ARG A 76 -21.89 -19.93 37.87
N ALA A 77 -21.11 -20.49 38.79
CA ALA A 77 -21.47 -21.66 39.56
C ALA A 77 -22.65 -21.38 40.50
#